data_AF-A0A8T4Y6F6-F1
#
_entry.id   AF-A0A8T4Y6F6-F1
#
_cell.length_a   1.000
_cell.length_b   1.000
_cell.length_c   1.000
_cell.angle_alpha   90.00
_cell.angle_beta   90.00
_cell.angle_gamma   90.00
#
_symmetry.space_group_name_H-M   'P 1'
#
loop_
_entity.id
_entity.type
_entity.pdbx_description
1 polymer ?
#
loop_
_entity_poly.entity_id
_entity_poly.type
_entity_poly.pdbx_seq_one_letter_code
_entity_poly.pdbx_strand_id
1 'polypeptide(L)'
;MKSLVIGDLNVDIIVSGAPQLPVLGHEISCEDIRTVMGGAASIFACRLAQLGGNVDIFGKLGNDANGSVVLKNFRSSGVGMDKVKVLDNFKTGITISLTYPKNRALITYVAGIDNLTMSDVDPNIFSGYNHLHVSSIYILRKMLSSFSWLFSEAKNHGLTTSLDTNADPLNKYEYIDEILRHVDIFLPNEKEAKAITGKTSVRSALEKLRENVPVVVIKQGGKGAIGKDGKRTVKVKPLRIEPVDTTGAGDSFDAGFIYYYLHKNRDFKASMEFANALGALSCLYVGGAEERITESDVTKFVAQQKRMEKTR
;
A
#
# COMPACT_ATOMS: atom_id res chain seq x y z
N MET A 1 12.72 1.51 -15.69
CA MET A 1 12.35 0.36 -14.85
C MET A 1 10.85 0.19 -14.90
N LYS A 2 10.34 -1.02 -15.14
CA LYS A 2 8.91 -1.34 -15.16
C LYS A 2 8.55 -2.23 -13.97
N SER A 3 7.49 -1.88 -13.24
CA SER A 3 7.03 -2.61 -12.06
C SER A 3 5.74 -3.37 -12.35
N LEU A 4 5.64 -4.60 -11.84
CA LEU A 4 4.40 -5.34 -11.75
C LEU A 4 3.89 -5.25 -10.31
N VAL A 5 2.62 -4.90 -10.15
CA VAL A 5 1.94 -4.87 -8.85
C VAL A 5 0.91 -5.98 -8.79
N ILE A 6 0.89 -6.74 -7.69
CA ILE A 6 -0.10 -7.80 -7.44
C ILE A 6 -0.74 -7.52 -6.09
N GLY A 7 -2.07 -7.51 -6.03
CA GLY A 7 -2.75 -7.34 -4.76
C GLY A 7 -4.26 -7.14 -4.90
N ASP A 8 -4.80 -6.43 -3.93
CA ASP A 8 -6.22 -6.13 -3.78
C ASP A 8 -6.71 -5.03 -4.72
N LEU A 9 -7.77 -5.36 -5.46
CA LEU A 9 -8.53 -4.43 -6.29
C LEU A 9 -9.93 -4.30 -5.69
N ASN A 10 -10.25 -3.14 -5.11
CA ASN A 10 -11.55 -2.87 -4.51
C ASN A 10 -11.88 -1.39 -4.53
N VAL A 11 -13.12 -1.06 -4.18
CA VAL A 11 -13.50 0.30 -3.82
C VAL A 11 -13.60 0.45 -2.30
N ASP A 12 -13.39 1.65 -1.81
CA ASP A 12 -13.71 2.03 -0.44
C ASP A 12 -14.95 2.93 -0.46
N ILE A 13 -15.96 2.58 0.33
CA ILE A 13 -17.12 3.43 0.60
C ILE A 13 -16.86 4.15 1.93
N ILE A 14 -16.47 5.42 1.84
CA ILE A 14 -16.15 6.25 3.00
C ILE A 14 -17.42 6.97 3.45
N VAL A 15 -17.83 6.70 4.69
CA VAL A 15 -18.92 7.39 5.38
C VAL A 15 -18.32 8.36 6.39
N SER A 16 -18.59 9.65 6.20
CA SER A 16 -17.97 10.75 6.96
C SER A 16 -19.03 11.59 7.70
N GLY A 17 -18.61 12.22 8.79
CA GLY A 17 -19.50 13.08 9.59
C GLY A 17 -20.57 12.32 10.38
N ALA A 18 -20.42 11.01 10.57
CA ALA A 18 -21.30 10.25 11.45
C ALA A 18 -21.00 10.62 12.92
N PRO A 19 -22.01 10.98 13.74
CA PRO A 19 -21.78 11.44 15.11
C PRO A 19 -21.36 10.32 16.07
N GLN A 20 -21.74 9.07 15.75
CA GLN A 20 -21.51 7.90 16.58
C GLN A 20 -21.57 6.59 15.77
N LEU A 21 -21.07 5.49 16.34
CA LEU A 21 -21.21 4.15 15.77
C LEU A 21 -22.68 3.76 15.57
N PRO A 22 -23.01 2.91 14.57
CA PRO A 22 -24.38 2.44 14.36
C PRO A 22 -24.88 1.70 15.60
N VAL A 23 -26.14 1.96 15.97
CA VAL A 23 -26.82 1.29 17.08
C VAL A 23 -27.92 0.43 16.49
N LEU A 24 -28.01 -0.83 16.95
CA LEU A 24 -29.00 -1.78 16.43
C LEU A 24 -30.43 -1.21 16.56
N GLY A 25 -31.17 -1.19 15.45
CA GLY A 25 -32.54 -0.67 15.41
C GLY A 25 -32.68 0.85 15.37
N HIS A 26 -31.57 1.61 15.31
CA HIS A 26 -31.59 3.07 15.22
C HIS A 26 -31.04 3.56 13.88
N GLU A 27 -31.72 4.54 13.30
CA GLU A 27 -31.20 5.29 12.17
C GLU A 27 -30.24 6.38 12.67
N ILE A 28 -29.09 6.52 12.01
CA ILE A 28 -28.15 7.62 12.21
C ILE A 28 -27.87 8.26 10.86
N SER A 29 -27.80 9.59 10.84
CA SER A 29 -27.39 10.33 9.65
C SER A 29 -25.88 10.52 9.61
N CYS A 30 -25.34 10.72 8.41
CA CYS A 30 -23.96 11.12 8.16
C CYS A 30 -23.96 12.34 7.23
N GLU A 31 -22.85 13.06 7.18
CA GLU A 31 -22.73 14.28 6.37
C GLU A 31 -22.41 13.98 4.90
N ASP A 32 -21.63 12.93 4.64
CA ASP A 32 -21.16 12.60 3.29
C ASP A 32 -20.87 11.10 3.13
N ILE A 33 -21.08 10.60 1.91
CA ILE A 33 -20.72 9.23 1.49
C ILE A 33 -20.02 9.30 0.14
N ARG A 34 -18.81 8.74 0.06
CA ARG A 34 -18.03 8.68 -1.18
C ARG A 34 -17.64 7.25 -1.51
N THR A 35 -17.74 6.90 -2.78
CA THR A 35 -17.14 5.67 -3.32
C THR A 35 -15.87 6.05 -4.05
N VAL A 36 -14.74 5.61 -3.51
CA VAL A 36 -13.39 5.93 -3.98
C VAL A 36 -12.63 4.64 -4.30
N MET A 37 -11.52 4.74 -5.03
CA MET A 37 -10.68 3.57 -5.26
C MET A 37 -10.00 3.19 -3.94
N GLY A 38 -10.21 1.95 -3.51
CA GLY A 38 -9.53 1.34 -2.38
C GLY A 38 -8.43 0.40 -2.83
N GLY A 39 -7.95 -0.42 -1.91
CA GLY A 39 -6.99 -1.48 -2.18
C GLY A 39 -5.54 -0.98 -2.14
N ALA A 40 -4.73 -1.58 -1.28
CA ALA A 40 -3.36 -1.17 -1.08
C ALA A 40 -2.55 -1.23 -2.39
N ALA A 41 -2.74 -2.29 -3.18
CA ALA A 41 -2.04 -2.47 -4.45
C ALA A 41 -2.47 -1.43 -5.48
N SER A 42 -3.78 -1.15 -5.51
CA SER A 42 -4.36 -0.16 -6.42
C SER A 42 -3.83 1.24 -6.13
N ILE A 43 -3.78 1.62 -4.85
CA ILE A 43 -3.27 2.92 -4.40
C ILE A 43 -1.77 3.03 -4.69
N PHE A 44 -0.98 2.00 -4.34
CA PHE A 44 0.44 1.94 -4.63
C PHE A 44 0.72 2.13 -6.13
N ALA A 45 0.02 1.38 -6.98
CA ALA A 45 0.21 1.44 -8.44
C ALA A 45 -0.12 2.83 -8.99
N CYS A 46 -1.26 3.41 -8.60
CA CYS A 46 -1.63 4.77 -9.01
C CYS A 46 -0.59 5.80 -8.57
N ARG A 47 -0.14 5.75 -7.32
CA ARG A 47 0.88 6.68 -6.80
C ARG A 47 2.20 6.54 -7.53
N LEU A 48 2.66 5.30 -7.76
CA LEU A 48 3.89 5.06 -8.52
C LEU A 48 3.78 5.62 -9.95
N ALA A 49 2.65 5.43 -10.62
CA ALA A 49 2.39 5.99 -11.94
C ALA A 49 2.38 7.53 -11.95
N GLN A 50 1.72 8.15 -10.97
CA GLN A 50 1.64 9.62 -10.84
C GLN A 50 3.01 10.28 -10.60
N LEU A 51 3.92 9.59 -9.92
CA LEU A 51 5.32 10.00 -9.77
C LEU A 51 6.14 9.85 -11.06
N GLY A 52 5.59 9.22 -12.10
CA GLY A 52 6.25 8.94 -13.38
C GLY A 52 6.89 7.55 -13.47
N GLY A 53 6.56 6.64 -12.56
CA GLY A 53 6.93 5.23 -12.67
C GLY A 53 6.14 4.52 -13.78
N ASN A 54 6.77 3.53 -14.44
CA ASN A 54 6.08 2.65 -15.38
C ASN A 54 5.59 1.41 -14.62
N VAL A 55 4.28 1.23 -14.50
CA VAL A 55 3.68 0.22 -13.64
C VAL A 55 2.44 -0.39 -14.28
N ASP A 56 2.37 -1.71 -14.23
CA ASP A 56 1.17 -2.48 -14.54
C ASP A 56 0.67 -3.16 -13.27
N ILE A 57 -0.63 -3.44 -13.22
CA ILE A 57 -1.26 -4.11 -12.09
C ILE A 57 -1.96 -5.39 -12.55
N PHE A 58 -1.85 -6.45 -11.74
CA PHE A 58 -2.50 -7.73 -11.94
C PHE A 58 -3.45 -8.01 -10.78
N GLY A 59 -4.69 -8.34 -11.13
CA GLY A 59 -5.76 -8.64 -10.19
C GLY A 59 -7.08 -8.88 -10.92
N LYS A 60 -8.16 -9.01 -10.14
CA LYS A 60 -9.50 -9.25 -10.66
C LYS A 60 -10.48 -8.18 -10.22
N LEU A 61 -11.40 -7.82 -11.12
CA LEU A 61 -12.52 -6.93 -10.87
C LEU A 61 -13.80 -7.50 -11.46
N GLY A 62 -14.94 -7.09 -10.90
CA GLY A 62 -16.24 -7.32 -11.53
C GLY A 62 -16.45 -6.37 -12.69
N ASN A 63 -17.19 -6.81 -13.71
CA ASN A 63 -17.77 -5.90 -14.70
C ASN A 63 -18.98 -5.18 -14.09
N ASP A 64 -18.72 -4.34 -13.09
CA ASP A 64 -19.73 -3.62 -12.33
C ASP A 64 -19.35 -2.14 -12.14
N ALA A 65 -20.26 -1.38 -11.53
CA ALA A 65 -20.05 0.05 -11.29
C ALA A 65 -18.81 0.32 -10.41
N ASN A 66 -18.51 -0.56 -9.46
CA ASN A 66 -17.36 -0.43 -8.57
C ASN A 66 -16.05 -0.74 -9.30
N GLY A 67 -16.02 -1.78 -10.13
CA GLY A 67 -14.89 -2.09 -11.00
C GLY A 67 -14.59 -0.94 -11.97
N SER A 68 -15.64 -0.29 -12.47
CA SER A 68 -15.51 0.91 -13.32
C SER A 68 -14.84 2.08 -12.59
N VAL A 69 -15.08 2.28 -11.29
CA VAL A 69 -14.39 3.30 -10.46
C VAL A 69 -12.89 3.02 -10.39
N VAL A 70 -12.51 1.76 -10.14
CA VAL A 70 -11.09 1.35 -10.06
C VAL A 70 -10.39 1.54 -11.41
N LEU A 71 -10.99 1.02 -12.50
CA LEU A 71 -10.43 1.14 -13.85
C LEU A 71 -10.28 2.60 -14.32
N LYS A 72 -11.21 3.48 -13.93
CA LYS A 72 -11.11 4.91 -14.23
C LYS A 72 -9.89 5.54 -13.55
N ASN A 73 -9.64 5.21 -12.29
CA ASN A 73 -8.49 5.72 -11.53
C ASN A 73 -7.15 5.21 -12.08
N PHE A 74 -7.10 3.93 -12.49
CA PHE A 74 -5.93 3.37 -13.19
C PHE A 74 -5.63 4.14 -14.47
N ARG A 75 -6.66 4.36 -15.30
CA ARG A 75 -6.52 5.11 -16.55
C ARG A 75 -6.05 6.55 -16.33
N SER A 76 -6.62 7.27 -15.37
CA SER A 76 -6.24 8.66 -15.09
C SER A 76 -4.84 8.80 -14.49
N SER A 77 -4.39 7.78 -13.75
CA SER A 77 -3.05 7.75 -13.16
C SER A 77 -1.97 7.26 -14.13
N GLY A 78 -2.35 6.55 -15.20
CA GLY A 78 -1.43 5.98 -16.18
C GLY A 78 -0.92 4.58 -15.82
N VAL A 79 -1.71 3.81 -15.06
CA VAL A 79 -1.41 2.41 -14.73
C VAL A 79 -1.77 1.51 -15.92
N GLY A 80 -0.89 0.59 -16.30
CA GLY A 80 -1.17 -0.43 -17.31
C GLY A 80 -2.14 -1.49 -16.78
N MET A 81 -3.19 -1.76 -17.56
CA MET A 81 -4.33 -2.59 -17.15
C MET A 81 -4.47 -3.90 -17.93
N ASP A 82 -3.55 -4.21 -18.85
CA ASP A 82 -3.65 -5.39 -19.72
C ASP A 82 -3.68 -6.72 -18.95
N LYS A 83 -3.22 -6.71 -17.69
CA LYS A 83 -3.22 -7.86 -16.79
C LYS A 83 -4.42 -7.88 -15.83
N VAL A 84 -5.28 -6.87 -15.84
CA VAL A 84 -6.49 -6.85 -15.01
C VAL A 84 -7.56 -7.72 -15.67
N LYS A 85 -8.04 -8.73 -14.93
CA LYS A 85 -9.14 -9.59 -15.40
C LYS A 85 -10.48 -9.00 -14.95
N VAL A 86 -11.33 -8.63 -15.90
CA VAL A 86 -12.69 -8.12 -15.65
C VAL A 86 -13.70 -9.22 -15.92
N LEU A 87 -14.59 -9.51 -14.97
CA LEU A 87 -15.46 -10.68 -14.98
C LEU A 87 -16.95 -10.29 -14.85
N ASP A 88 -17.83 -10.75 -15.75
CA ASP A 88 -19.25 -10.36 -15.79
C ASP A 88 -20.09 -10.85 -14.59
N ASN A 89 -19.83 -12.06 -14.10
CA ASN A 89 -20.59 -12.68 -13.00
C ASN A 89 -19.83 -12.60 -11.67
N PHE A 90 -19.12 -11.49 -11.45
CA PHE A 90 -18.28 -11.29 -10.29
C PHE A 90 -18.52 -9.91 -9.70
N LYS A 91 -18.57 -9.82 -8.37
CA LYS A 91 -18.73 -8.55 -7.66
C LYS A 91 -17.38 -8.03 -7.21
N THR A 92 -17.05 -6.81 -7.60
CA THR A 92 -15.85 -6.11 -7.13
C THR A 92 -15.85 -6.02 -5.59
N GLY A 93 -14.66 -6.18 -4.98
CA GLY A 93 -14.48 -5.99 -3.54
C GLY A 93 -14.91 -4.60 -3.08
N ILE A 94 -15.42 -4.51 -1.86
CA ILE A 94 -15.85 -3.25 -1.25
C ILE A 94 -15.37 -3.23 0.20
N THR A 95 -14.73 -2.15 0.64
CA THR A 95 -14.54 -1.87 2.07
C THR A 95 -15.38 -0.66 2.44
N ILE A 96 -16.30 -0.83 3.38
CA ILE A 96 -17.02 0.29 3.99
C ILE A 96 -16.17 0.81 5.14
N SER A 97 -15.77 2.08 5.06
CA SER A 97 -15.05 2.79 6.11
C SER A 97 -15.98 3.78 6.80
N LEU A 98 -16.26 3.51 8.07
CA LEU A 98 -17.03 4.40 8.92
C LEU A 98 -16.04 5.27 9.71
N THR A 99 -15.96 6.55 9.36
CA THR A 99 -15.02 7.50 9.96
C THR A 99 -15.71 8.32 11.04
N TYR A 100 -15.18 8.27 12.26
CA TYR A 100 -15.63 9.03 13.42
C TYR A 100 -14.53 9.99 13.89
N PRO A 101 -14.86 11.03 14.68
CA PRO A 101 -13.86 12.00 15.14
C PRO A 101 -12.63 11.40 15.85
N LYS A 102 -12.76 10.21 16.45
CA LYS A 102 -11.65 9.54 17.17
C LYS A 102 -11.36 8.12 16.71
N ASN A 103 -12.24 7.51 15.94
CA ASN A 103 -12.21 6.08 15.63
C ASN A 103 -12.56 5.83 14.16
N ARG A 104 -12.18 4.68 13.66
CA ARG A 104 -12.61 4.17 12.35
C ARG A 104 -13.06 2.72 12.52
N ALA A 105 -14.13 2.35 11.85
CA ALA A 105 -14.57 0.95 11.73
C ALA A 105 -14.58 0.54 10.25
N LEU A 106 -14.25 -0.72 9.98
CA LEU A 106 -14.16 -1.26 8.63
C LEU A 106 -15.00 -2.52 8.49
N ILE A 107 -15.74 -2.61 7.39
CA ILE A 107 -16.45 -3.82 6.96
C ILE A 107 -16.08 -4.09 5.51
N THR A 108 -15.47 -5.25 5.23
CA THR A 108 -14.99 -5.58 3.90
C THR A 108 -15.73 -6.77 3.31
N TYR A 109 -16.26 -6.60 2.10
CA TYR A 109 -16.69 -7.70 1.23
C TYR A 109 -15.45 -8.37 0.61
N VAL A 110 -14.78 -9.19 1.43
CA VAL A 110 -13.52 -9.88 1.06
C VAL A 110 -13.72 -10.84 -0.11
N ALA A 111 -14.91 -11.41 -0.27
CA ALA A 111 -15.20 -12.31 -1.37
C ALA A 111 -15.23 -11.63 -2.75
N GLY A 112 -15.11 -10.31 -2.84
CA GLY A 112 -14.83 -9.60 -4.10
C GLY A 112 -13.34 -9.33 -4.35
N ILE A 113 -12.48 -9.69 -3.39
CA ILE A 113 -11.02 -9.50 -3.42
C ILE A 113 -10.31 -10.87 -3.50
N ASP A 114 -10.69 -11.81 -2.62
CA ASP A 114 -10.10 -13.14 -2.46
C ASP A 114 -10.50 -14.13 -3.58
N ASN A 115 -10.22 -13.77 -4.83
CA ASN A 115 -10.53 -14.60 -6.01
C ASN A 115 -9.40 -14.69 -7.01
N LEU A 116 -8.31 -13.99 -6.77
CA LEU A 116 -7.06 -14.29 -7.43
C LEU A 116 -6.60 -15.67 -6.96
N THR A 117 -6.19 -16.51 -7.89
CA THR A 117 -5.69 -17.86 -7.61
C THR A 117 -4.47 -18.14 -8.46
N MET A 118 -3.70 -19.18 -8.13
CA MET A 118 -2.48 -19.48 -8.86
C MET A 118 -2.76 -19.89 -10.33
N SER A 119 -3.95 -20.41 -10.64
CA SER A 119 -4.35 -20.69 -12.04
C SER A 119 -4.57 -19.43 -12.86
N ASP A 120 -4.66 -18.26 -12.22
CA ASP A 120 -4.79 -16.99 -12.92
C ASP A 120 -3.46 -16.41 -13.39
N VAL A 121 -2.37 -16.84 -12.78
CA VAL A 121 -1.03 -16.32 -13.00
C VAL A 121 -0.44 -16.97 -14.25
N ASP A 122 -0.24 -16.18 -15.29
CA ASP A 122 0.46 -16.63 -16.50
C ASP A 122 1.92 -16.98 -16.16
N PRO A 123 2.50 -18.09 -16.64
CA PRO A 123 3.90 -18.42 -16.44
C PRO A 123 4.88 -17.30 -16.86
N ASN A 124 4.51 -16.50 -17.85
CA ASN A 124 5.30 -15.38 -18.37
C ASN A 124 4.92 -14.03 -17.73
N ILE A 125 4.17 -14.02 -16.63
CA ILE A 125 3.67 -12.78 -16.00
C ILE A 125 4.80 -11.79 -15.68
N PHE A 126 6.01 -12.28 -15.37
CA PHE A 126 7.19 -11.47 -15.02
C PHE A 126 7.97 -10.95 -16.23
N SER A 127 7.68 -11.41 -17.44
CA SER A 127 8.40 -10.99 -18.64
C SER A 127 8.23 -9.49 -18.90
N GLY A 128 9.35 -8.80 -19.10
CA GLY A 128 9.38 -7.35 -19.35
C GLY A 128 9.29 -6.46 -18.11
N TYR A 129 9.30 -7.03 -16.90
CA TYR A 129 9.35 -6.28 -15.64
C TYR A 129 10.72 -6.37 -14.98
N ASN A 130 11.00 -5.42 -14.08
CA ASN A 130 12.25 -5.35 -13.32
C ASN A 130 12.01 -5.40 -11.80
N HIS A 131 10.76 -5.18 -11.39
CA HIS A 131 10.36 -5.14 -10.00
C HIS A 131 8.97 -5.76 -9.83
N LEU A 132 8.80 -6.57 -8.79
CA LEU A 132 7.51 -7.04 -8.30
C LEU A 132 7.22 -6.37 -6.96
N HIS A 133 6.05 -5.72 -6.85
CA HIS A 133 5.49 -5.31 -5.57
C HIS A 133 4.23 -6.11 -5.30
N VAL A 134 4.09 -6.62 -4.07
CA VAL A 134 2.86 -7.27 -3.61
C VAL A 134 2.36 -6.57 -2.36
N SER A 135 1.05 -6.35 -2.27
CA SER A 135 0.41 -5.84 -1.06
C SER A 135 -0.79 -6.68 -0.63
N SER A 136 -1.28 -6.48 0.60
CA SER A 136 -2.53 -7.06 1.10
C SER A 136 -2.62 -8.60 1.01
N ILE A 137 -1.50 -9.31 1.24
CA ILE A 137 -1.43 -10.77 1.04
C ILE A 137 -2.44 -11.56 1.90
N TYR A 138 -2.82 -11.05 3.08
CA TYR A 138 -3.70 -11.76 4.02
C TYR A 138 -5.20 -11.67 3.70
N ILE A 139 -5.59 -10.78 2.78
CA ILE A 139 -6.96 -10.76 2.22
C ILE A 139 -7.04 -11.50 0.87
N LEU A 140 -5.91 -11.96 0.34
CA LEU A 140 -5.80 -12.85 -0.83
C LEU A 140 -5.52 -14.30 -0.38
N ARG A 141 -6.38 -14.85 0.46
CA ARG A 141 -6.20 -16.15 1.13
C ARG A 141 -6.01 -17.31 0.14
N LYS A 142 -6.68 -17.29 -1.02
CA LYS A 142 -6.51 -18.30 -2.07
C LYS A 142 -5.12 -18.28 -2.73
N MET A 143 -4.38 -17.17 -2.60
CA MET A 143 -3.00 -17.02 -3.07
C MET A 143 -1.98 -17.18 -1.93
N LEU A 144 -2.41 -17.15 -0.66
CA LEU A 144 -1.52 -16.93 0.47
C LEU A 144 -0.35 -17.92 0.52
N SER A 145 -0.63 -19.22 0.38
CA SER A 145 0.39 -20.28 0.37
C SER A 145 1.25 -20.30 -0.91
N SER A 146 0.87 -19.56 -1.95
CA SER A 146 1.59 -19.49 -3.22
C SER A 146 2.50 -18.27 -3.32
N PHE A 147 2.40 -17.29 -2.41
CA PHE A 147 3.23 -16.08 -2.48
C PHE A 147 4.73 -16.37 -2.33
N SER A 148 5.11 -17.35 -1.49
CA SER A 148 6.52 -17.74 -1.35
C SER A 148 7.11 -18.18 -2.70
N TRP A 149 6.40 -19.03 -3.44
CA TRP A 149 6.76 -19.43 -4.79
C TRP A 149 6.75 -18.24 -5.77
N LEU A 150 5.72 -17.38 -5.72
CA LEU A 150 5.58 -16.23 -6.61
C LEU A 150 6.77 -15.26 -6.50
N PHE A 151 7.20 -14.96 -5.26
CA PHE A 151 8.38 -14.14 -5.00
C PHE A 151 9.68 -14.82 -5.45
N SER A 152 9.80 -16.14 -5.21
CA SER A 152 10.94 -16.93 -5.68
C SER A 152 11.06 -16.89 -7.21
N GLU A 153 9.96 -17.09 -7.92
CA GLU A 153 9.93 -17.05 -9.38
C GLU A 153 10.23 -15.67 -9.95
N ALA A 154 9.71 -14.61 -9.35
CA ALA A 154 10.06 -13.25 -9.75
C ALA A 154 11.58 -13.02 -9.69
N LYS A 155 12.23 -13.52 -8.63
CA LYS A 155 13.70 -13.43 -8.49
C LYS A 155 14.44 -14.30 -9.49
N ASN A 156 13.93 -15.49 -9.81
CA ASN A 156 14.50 -16.35 -10.87
C ASN A 156 14.46 -15.65 -12.25
N HIS A 157 13.50 -14.76 -12.47
CA HIS A 157 13.41 -13.89 -13.66
C HIS A 157 14.22 -12.59 -13.55
N GLY A 158 15.00 -12.42 -12.48
CA GLY A 158 15.87 -11.26 -12.27
C GLY A 158 15.16 -10.01 -11.74
N LEU A 159 13.90 -10.11 -11.29
CA LEU A 159 13.20 -8.98 -10.67
C LEU A 159 13.71 -8.78 -9.24
N THR A 160 13.76 -7.51 -8.84
CA THR A 160 13.77 -7.17 -7.40
C THR A 160 12.35 -7.29 -6.84
N THR A 161 12.22 -7.54 -5.54
CA THR A 161 10.90 -7.77 -4.92
C THR A 161 10.63 -6.87 -3.73
N SER A 162 9.39 -6.42 -3.58
CA SER A 162 8.92 -5.72 -2.39
C SER A 162 7.56 -6.21 -1.89
N LEU A 163 7.36 -6.11 -0.57
CA LEU A 163 6.14 -6.54 0.11
C LEU A 163 5.71 -5.48 1.13
N ASP A 164 4.45 -5.09 1.08
CA ASP A 164 3.69 -4.64 2.26
C ASP A 164 2.65 -5.71 2.59
N THR A 165 2.69 -6.31 3.76
CA THR A 165 1.69 -7.34 4.07
C THR A 165 0.28 -6.77 4.24
N ASN A 166 0.21 -5.48 4.62
CA ASN A 166 -0.90 -4.90 5.37
C ASN A 166 -1.24 -5.76 6.61
N ALA A 167 -2.29 -5.39 7.33
CA ALA A 167 -2.70 -6.10 8.54
C ALA A 167 -3.33 -7.45 8.19
N ASP A 168 -2.90 -8.52 8.86
CA ASP A 168 -3.65 -9.78 8.86
C ASP A 168 -4.92 -9.62 9.73
N PRO A 169 -6.14 -9.76 9.17
CA PRO A 169 -7.38 -9.68 9.95
C PRO A 169 -7.47 -10.72 11.08
N LEU A 170 -6.76 -11.84 10.96
CA LEU A 170 -6.68 -12.89 11.99
C LEU A 170 -5.49 -12.72 12.94
N ASN A 171 -4.59 -11.77 12.63
CA ASN A 171 -3.37 -11.50 13.39
C ASN A 171 -2.51 -12.75 13.65
N LYS A 172 -2.43 -13.65 12.66
CA LYS A 172 -1.65 -14.91 12.70
C LYS A 172 -0.36 -14.84 11.88
N TYR A 173 -0.37 -14.08 10.79
CA TYR A 173 0.75 -13.91 9.86
C TYR A 173 1.30 -15.25 9.33
N GLU A 174 0.39 -16.14 8.91
CA GLU A 174 0.75 -17.44 8.34
C GLU A 174 1.62 -17.29 7.09
N TYR A 175 2.57 -18.21 6.90
CA TYR A 175 3.53 -18.24 5.79
C TYR A 175 4.49 -17.03 5.70
N ILE A 176 4.49 -16.10 6.65
CA ILE A 176 5.32 -14.88 6.53
C ILE A 176 6.82 -15.18 6.44
N ASP A 177 7.34 -16.10 7.25
CA ASP A 177 8.78 -16.38 7.30
C ASP A 177 9.29 -17.02 6.00
N GLU A 178 8.49 -17.86 5.34
CA GLU A 178 8.87 -18.44 4.04
C GLU A 178 8.78 -17.40 2.92
N ILE A 179 7.77 -16.54 2.93
CA ILE A 179 7.60 -15.46 1.96
C ILE A 179 8.79 -14.48 2.06
N LEU A 180 9.13 -14.04 3.28
CA LEU A 180 10.17 -13.04 3.51
C LEU A 180 11.57 -13.49 3.07
N ARG A 181 11.84 -14.79 2.94
CA ARG A 181 13.12 -15.30 2.37
C ARG A 181 13.33 -14.88 0.91
N HIS A 182 12.25 -14.61 0.20
CA HIS A 182 12.24 -14.23 -1.22
C HIS A 182 11.92 -12.74 -1.44
N VAL A 183 11.80 -11.95 -0.37
CA VAL A 183 11.53 -10.51 -0.43
C VAL A 183 12.83 -9.73 -0.28
N ASP A 184 13.11 -8.78 -1.18
CA ASP A 184 14.28 -7.89 -1.07
C ASP A 184 13.98 -6.66 -0.19
N ILE A 185 12.77 -6.12 -0.29
CA ILE A 185 12.32 -4.89 0.40
C ILE A 185 11.01 -5.15 1.14
N PHE A 186 11.03 -5.10 2.47
CA PHE A 186 9.82 -5.26 3.29
C PHE A 186 9.42 -3.93 3.95
N LEU A 187 8.17 -3.54 3.77
CA LEU A 187 7.64 -2.23 4.13
C LEU A 187 6.46 -2.31 5.13
N PRO A 188 6.59 -2.95 6.30
CA PRO A 188 5.49 -3.03 7.26
C PRO A 188 5.26 -1.70 8.00
N ASN A 189 4.12 -1.57 8.66
CA ASN A 189 3.94 -0.57 9.72
C ASN A 189 4.37 -1.08 11.11
N GLU A 190 4.37 -0.19 12.11
CA GLU A 190 4.76 -0.50 13.48
C GLU A 190 3.96 -1.67 14.10
N LYS A 191 2.66 -1.78 13.81
CA LYS A 191 1.80 -2.83 14.37
C LYS A 191 2.12 -4.18 13.73
N GLU A 192 2.19 -4.22 12.41
CA GLU A 192 2.54 -5.42 11.64
C GLU A 192 3.94 -5.93 12.01
N ALA A 193 4.94 -5.05 12.03
CA ALA A 193 6.32 -5.44 12.36
C ALA A 193 6.41 -6.07 13.76
N LYS A 194 5.68 -5.53 14.74
CA LYS A 194 5.65 -6.10 16.10
C LYS A 194 4.90 -7.43 16.15
N ALA A 195 3.78 -7.54 15.44
CA ALA A 195 2.98 -8.76 15.39
C ALA A 195 3.74 -9.92 14.72
N ILE A 196 4.36 -9.66 13.57
CA ILE A 196 5.18 -10.64 12.83
C ILE A 196 6.37 -11.12 13.66
N THR A 197 7.04 -10.22 14.38
CA THR A 197 8.29 -10.56 15.09
C THR A 197 8.09 -10.98 16.54
N GLY A 198 6.88 -10.80 17.09
CA GLY A 198 6.60 -10.93 18.52
C GLY A 198 7.36 -9.95 19.40
N LYS A 199 7.91 -8.86 18.83
CA LYS A 199 8.71 -7.87 19.59
C LYS A 199 7.85 -6.69 20.06
N THR A 200 8.24 -6.09 21.17
CA THR A 200 7.53 -4.94 21.76
C THR A 200 8.04 -3.59 21.26
N SER A 201 9.32 -3.51 20.86
CA SER A 201 9.96 -2.30 20.36
C SER A 201 10.15 -2.35 18.84
N VAL A 202 9.99 -1.20 18.18
CA VAL A 202 10.21 -1.08 16.73
C VAL A 202 11.65 -1.40 16.35
N ARG A 203 12.62 -1.02 17.20
CA ARG A 203 14.04 -1.28 16.94
C ARG A 203 14.34 -2.79 16.96
N SER A 204 13.83 -3.52 17.95
CA SER A 204 14.04 -4.97 18.00
C SER A 204 13.27 -5.71 16.91
N ALA A 205 12.08 -5.24 16.50
CA ALA A 205 11.37 -5.75 15.34
C ALA A 205 12.19 -5.55 14.04
N LEU A 206 12.75 -4.35 13.84
CA LEU A 206 13.59 -4.04 12.68
C LEU A 206 14.80 -4.96 12.58
N GLU A 207 15.53 -5.15 13.68
CA GLU A 207 16.70 -6.03 13.70
C GLU A 207 16.31 -7.48 13.40
N LYS A 208 15.19 -7.97 13.94
CA LYS A 208 14.71 -9.33 13.69
C LYS A 208 14.33 -9.53 12.21
N LEU A 209 13.59 -8.60 11.60
CA LEU A 209 13.18 -8.70 10.20
C LEU A 209 14.40 -8.66 9.25
N ARG A 210 15.44 -7.90 9.62
CA ARG A 210 16.67 -7.80 8.84
C ARG A 210 17.54 -9.06 8.87
N GLU A 211 17.25 -10.03 9.71
CA GLU A 211 17.89 -11.35 9.61
C GLU A 211 17.51 -12.05 8.29
N ASN A 212 16.30 -11.78 7.75
CA ASN A 212 15.76 -12.49 6.58
C ASN A 212 15.61 -11.61 5.33
N VAL A 213 15.36 -10.30 5.50
CA VAL A 213 15.02 -9.39 4.38
C VAL A 213 16.10 -8.32 4.20
N PRO A 214 16.77 -8.16 3.04
CA PRO A 214 17.85 -7.19 2.81
C PRO A 214 17.56 -5.73 3.15
N VAL A 215 16.35 -5.24 2.88
CA VAL A 215 15.93 -3.88 3.19
C VAL A 215 14.60 -3.92 3.94
N VAL A 216 14.56 -3.31 5.12
CA VAL A 216 13.31 -3.21 5.91
C VAL A 216 13.07 -1.75 6.27
N VAL A 217 11.86 -1.26 6.03
CA VAL A 217 11.42 0.08 6.45
C VAL A 217 10.11 -0.05 7.20
N ILE A 218 10.12 0.35 8.48
CA ILE A 218 8.95 0.33 9.34
C ILE A 218 8.32 1.72 9.38
N LYS A 219 7.09 1.82 8.86
CA LYS A 219 6.24 3.02 8.92
C LYS A 219 5.69 3.19 10.34
N GLN A 220 5.78 4.39 10.90
CA GLN A 220 5.32 4.68 12.28
C GLN A 220 4.26 5.80 12.33
N GLY A 221 3.55 6.02 11.22
CA GLY A 221 2.51 7.05 11.09
C GLY A 221 3.03 8.44 11.49
N GLY A 222 2.33 9.12 12.39
CA GLY A 222 2.73 10.43 12.92
C GLY A 222 4.05 10.46 13.71
N LYS A 223 4.79 9.35 13.79
CA LYS A 223 6.15 9.28 14.37
C LYS A 223 7.26 9.17 13.29
N GLY A 224 6.90 9.19 12.00
CA GLY A 224 7.85 9.06 10.88
C GLY A 224 8.10 7.60 10.52
N ALA A 225 9.36 7.25 10.25
CA ALA A 225 9.74 5.88 9.92
C ALA A 225 11.18 5.55 10.35
N ILE A 226 11.48 4.26 10.48
CA ILE A 226 12.83 3.74 10.70
C ILE A 226 13.10 2.61 9.72
N GLY A 227 14.29 2.55 9.15
CA GLY A 227 14.65 1.51 8.21
C GLY A 227 16.12 1.14 8.28
N LYS A 228 16.44 -0.01 7.70
CA LYS A 228 17.81 -0.52 7.62
C LYS A 228 18.09 -1.16 6.26
N ASP A 229 19.17 -0.72 5.65
CA ASP A 229 19.74 -1.26 4.40
C ASP A 229 21.21 -1.63 4.67
N GLY A 230 21.53 -2.93 4.56
CA GLY A 230 22.82 -3.44 5.03
C GLY A 230 23.14 -3.05 6.48
N LYS A 231 24.26 -2.35 6.69
CA LYS A 231 24.68 -1.83 8.01
C LYS A 231 24.09 -0.44 8.34
N ARG A 232 23.45 0.23 7.38
CA ARG A 232 22.96 1.62 7.51
C ARG A 232 21.56 1.62 8.10
N THR A 233 21.41 2.15 9.32
CA THR A 233 20.10 2.41 9.92
C THR A 233 19.75 3.89 9.79
N VAL A 234 18.56 4.20 9.28
CA VAL A 234 18.05 5.57 9.11
C VAL A 234 16.75 5.73 9.88
N LYS A 235 16.57 6.89 10.50
CA LYS A 235 15.30 7.34 11.07
C LYS A 235 14.90 8.63 10.37
N VAL A 236 13.65 8.74 9.96
CA VAL A 236 13.06 9.98 9.42
C VAL A 236 12.03 10.51 10.40
N LYS A 237 12.10 11.82 10.65
CA LYS A 237 11.19 12.51 11.57
C LYS A 237 9.80 12.62 10.94
N PRO A 238 8.72 12.66 11.74
CA PRO A 238 7.40 12.94 11.20
C PRO A 238 7.31 14.36 10.65
N LEU A 239 6.50 14.53 9.60
CA LEU A 239 6.08 15.85 9.13
C LEU A 239 4.78 16.22 9.84
N ARG A 240 4.68 17.46 10.33
CA ARG A 240 3.48 17.93 11.02
C ARG A 240 2.47 18.40 9.99
N ILE A 241 1.32 17.74 10.00
CA ILE A 241 0.16 18.02 9.14
C ILE A 241 -1.12 17.92 9.97
N GLU A 242 -2.19 18.53 9.47
CA GLU A 242 -3.56 18.27 9.91
C GLU A 242 -4.21 17.37 8.84
N PRO A 243 -4.37 16.06 9.09
CA PRO A 243 -4.84 15.13 8.07
C PRO A 243 -6.33 15.32 7.79
N VAL A 244 -6.70 15.29 6.51
CA VAL A 244 -8.09 15.22 6.04
C VAL A 244 -8.56 13.78 5.99
N ASP A 245 -7.74 12.89 5.45
CA ASP A 245 -7.94 11.43 5.40
C ASP A 245 -6.57 10.77 5.64
N THR A 246 -6.53 9.55 6.16
CA THR A 246 -5.27 8.80 6.33
C THR A 246 -5.24 7.52 5.49
N THR A 247 -6.31 7.27 4.74
CA THR A 247 -6.43 6.16 3.79
C THR A 247 -5.35 6.29 2.72
N GLY A 248 -4.66 5.19 2.42
CA GLY A 248 -3.60 5.19 1.41
C GLY A 248 -2.27 5.84 1.83
N ALA A 249 -2.12 6.33 3.06
CA ALA A 249 -0.87 6.95 3.51
C ALA A 249 0.33 5.98 3.51
N GLY A 250 0.08 4.73 3.91
CA GLY A 250 1.08 3.66 3.87
C GLY A 250 1.43 3.26 2.45
N ASP A 251 0.44 3.06 1.60
CA ASP A 251 0.62 2.67 0.20
C ASP A 251 1.32 3.77 -0.62
N SER A 252 1.01 5.04 -0.31
CA SER A 252 1.68 6.22 -0.86
C SER A 252 3.13 6.32 -0.37
N PHE A 253 3.39 6.02 0.91
CA PHE A 253 4.76 5.91 1.42
C PHE A 253 5.54 4.85 0.64
N ASP A 254 4.96 3.68 0.44
CA ASP A 254 5.61 2.56 -0.23
C ASP A 254 5.91 2.90 -1.69
N ALA A 255 4.95 3.49 -2.41
CA ALA A 255 5.16 3.95 -3.78
C ALA A 255 6.29 4.99 -3.85
N GLY A 256 6.34 5.95 -2.93
CA GLY A 256 7.40 6.94 -2.86
C GLY A 256 8.77 6.34 -2.55
N PHE A 257 8.82 5.37 -1.62
CA PHE A 257 10.05 4.65 -1.28
C PHE A 257 10.56 3.88 -2.48
N ILE A 258 9.72 3.05 -3.11
CA ILE A 258 10.09 2.24 -4.29
C ILE A 258 10.49 3.13 -5.46
N TYR A 259 9.76 4.22 -5.71
CA TYR A 259 10.10 5.18 -6.75
C TYR A 259 11.50 5.75 -6.56
N TYR A 260 11.81 6.33 -5.40
CA TYR A 260 13.15 6.90 -5.18
C TYR A 260 14.24 5.84 -5.10
N TYR A 261 13.99 4.76 -4.36
CA TYR A 261 14.99 3.73 -4.11
C TYR A 261 15.39 3.04 -5.41
N LEU A 262 14.43 2.67 -6.27
CA LEU A 262 14.74 1.93 -7.48
C LEU A 262 14.90 2.78 -8.74
N HIS A 263 14.30 3.97 -8.82
CA HIS A 263 14.39 4.85 -10.01
C HIS A 263 15.35 6.04 -9.85
N LYS A 264 15.75 6.42 -8.62
CA LYS A 264 16.51 7.66 -8.36
C LYS A 264 17.75 7.41 -7.47
N ASN A 265 18.69 6.60 -7.99
CA ASN A 265 20.06 6.40 -7.46
C ASN A 265 20.20 5.61 -6.14
N ARG A 266 19.17 4.94 -5.63
CA ARG A 266 19.26 4.07 -4.43
C ARG A 266 19.77 4.75 -3.16
N ASP A 267 19.66 6.08 -3.01
CA ASP A 267 19.97 6.70 -1.71
C ASP A 267 18.87 6.35 -0.71
N PHE A 268 19.20 5.43 0.20
CA PHE A 268 18.29 4.94 1.21
C PHE A 268 17.67 6.04 2.10
N LYS A 269 18.45 7.04 2.52
CA LYS A 269 17.94 8.12 3.38
C LYS A 269 17.01 9.04 2.61
N ALA A 270 17.41 9.44 1.40
CA ALA A 270 16.57 10.28 0.55
C ALA A 270 15.25 9.57 0.19
N SER A 271 15.30 8.26 -0.07
CA SER A 271 14.12 7.44 -0.36
C SER A 271 13.15 7.43 0.83
N MET A 272 13.65 7.25 2.05
CA MET A 272 12.80 7.31 3.26
C MET A 272 12.23 8.71 3.51
N GLU A 273 13.01 9.77 3.27
CA GLU A 273 12.54 11.16 3.44
C GLU A 273 11.44 11.50 2.44
N PHE A 274 11.60 11.10 1.17
CA PHE A 274 10.61 11.30 0.14
C PHE A 274 9.34 10.48 0.40
N ALA A 275 9.48 9.19 0.75
CA ALA A 275 8.36 8.33 1.12
C ALA A 275 7.53 8.91 2.27
N ASN A 276 8.20 9.38 3.32
CA ASN A 276 7.55 10.02 4.47
C ASN A 276 6.82 11.32 4.06
N ALA A 277 7.38 12.09 3.13
CA ALA A 277 6.74 13.28 2.59
C ALA A 277 5.52 12.97 1.73
N LEU A 278 5.60 11.96 0.86
CA LEU A 278 4.48 11.55 0.02
C LEU A 278 3.34 10.97 0.87
N GLY A 279 3.65 10.11 1.84
CA GLY A 279 2.65 9.61 2.79
C GLY A 279 1.95 10.75 3.53
N ALA A 280 2.69 11.72 4.06
CA ALA A 280 2.12 12.89 4.72
C ALA A 280 1.28 13.78 3.78
N LEU A 281 1.77 14.04 2.56
CA LEU A 281 1.06 14.85 1.57
C LEU A 281 -0.24 14.18 1.11
N SER A 282 -0.25 12.85 0.96
CA SER A 282 -1.45 12.10 0.58
C SER A 282 -2.58 12.29 1.60
N CYS A 283 -2.25 12.44 2.88
CA CYS A 283 -3.24 12.64 3.93
C CYS A 283 -3.96 13.99 3.88
N LEU A 284 -3.53 14.93 3.03
CA LEU A 284 -4.19 16.24 2.86
C LEU A 284 -5.38 16.18 1.90
N TYR A 285 -5.65 15.03 1.29
CA TYR A 285 -6.71 14.81 0.33
C TYR A 285 -7.58 13.63 0.75
N VAL A 286 -8.82 13.57 0.24
CA VAL A 286 -9.74 12.46 0.51
C VAL A 286 -9.48 11.32 -0.44
N GLY A 287 -9.55 10.08 0.05
CA GLY A 287 -9.31 8.88 -0.74
C GLY A 287 -7.84 8.48 -0.79
N GLY A 288 -7.54 7.39 -1.50
CA GLY A 288 -6.21 6.81 -1.55
C GLY A 288 -5.29 7.44 -2.61
N ALA A 289 -5.82 7.64 -3.83
CA ALA A 289 -5.01 8.06 -4.99
C ALA A 289 -5.71 8.99 -5.99
N GLU A 290 -6.89 9.51 -5.65
CA GLU A 290 -7.73 10.33 -6.52
C GLU A 290 -7.06 11.64 -6.91
N GLU A 291 -6.46 12.34 -5.94
CA GLU A 291 -5.70 13.55 -6.20
C GLU A 291 -4.38 13.20 -6.89
N ARG A 292 -4.05 13.86 -8.00
CA ARG A 292 -2.79 13.60 -8.70
C ARG A 292 -1.62 14.26 -7.97
N ILE A 293 -0.72 13.46 -7.39
CA ILE A 293 0.48 13.96 -6.72
C ILE A 293 1.72 13.61 -7.55
N THR A 294 2.46 14.62 -8.00
CA THR A 294 3.70 14.44 -8.76
C THR A 294 4.95 14.55 -7.88
N GLU A 295 6.11 14.13 -8.42
CA GLU A 295 7.42 14.33 -7.75
C GLU A 295 7.68 15.82 -7.41
N SER A 296 7.23 16.74 -8.26
CA SER A 296 7.36 18.18 -8.01
C SER A 296 6.53 18.62 -6.82
N ASP A 297 5.34 18.06 -6.61
CA ASP A 297 4.44 18.46 -5.53
C ASP A 297 5.02 18.01 -4.18
N VAL A 298 5.54 16.79 -4.12
CA VAL A 298 6.24 16.28 -2.93
C VAL A 298 7.47 17.14 -2.62
N THR A 299 8.26 17.52 -3.64
CA THR A 299 9.45 18.35 -3.45
C THR A 299 9.10 19.74 -2.90
N LYS A 300 8.04 20.37 -3.45
CA LYS A 300 7.52 21.66 -2.97
C LYS A 300 7.03 21.54 -1.52
N PHE A 301 6.31 20.47 -1.20
CA PHE A 301 5.82 20.20 0.14
C PHE A 301 6.96 20.05 1.16
N VAL A 302 8.01 19.29 0.84
CA VAL A 302 9.21 19.17 1.70
C VAL A 302 9.88 20.53 1.92
N ALA A 303 9.99 21.36 0.88
CA ALA A 303 10.57 22.69 1.01
C ALA A 303 9.74 23.62 1.92
N GLN A 304 8.41 23.54 1.83
CA GLN A 304 7.49 24.28 2.72
C GLN A 304 7.64 23.83 4.18
N GLN A 305 7.66 22.53 4.44
CA GLN A 305 7.84 21.97 5.79
C GLN A 305 9.15 22.45 6.43
N LYS A 306 10.27 22.43 5.69
CA LYS A 306 11.56 22.95 6.17
C LYS A 306 11.55 24.45 6.48
N ARG A 307 10.73 25.24 5.79
CA ARG A 307 10.57 26.68 6.09
C ARG A 307 9.80 26.87 7.40
N MET A 308 8.70 26.15 7.58
CA MET A 308 7.90 26.23 8.80
C MET A 308 8.65 25.79 10.05
N GLU A 309 9.56 24.81 9.94
CA GLU A 309 10.41 24.39 11.06
C GLU A 309 11.43 25.46 11.48
N LYS A 310 11.87 26.34 10.57
CA LYS A 310 12.85 27.40 10.86
C LYS A 310 12.23 28.65 11.49
N THR A 311 10.91 28.83 11.36
CA THR A 311 10.16 29.99 11.86
C THR A 311 9.54 29.72 13.25
N ARG A 312 9.74 28.52 13.81
CA ARG A 312 9.33 28.13 15.16
C ARG A 312 10.54 28.03 16.06
#